data_AF-A0A8S3ICJ5-F1
#
_entry.id   AF-A0A8S3ICJ5-F1
#
_cell.length_a   1.000
_cell.length_b   1.000
_cell.length_c   1.000
_cell.angle_alpha   90.00
_cell.angle_beta   90.00
_cell.angle_gamma   90.00
#
_symmetry.space_group_name_H-M   'P 1'
#
loop_
_entity.id
_entity.type
_entity.pdbx_description
1 polymer ?
#
loop_
_entity_poly.entity_id
_entity_poly.type
_entity_poly.pdbx_seq_one_letter_code
_entity_poly.pdbx_strand_id
1 'polypeptide(L)'
;MPVNPNSNNKVAKSLCVVCMDEEADGVVLPCGHLCGCESCLKMLLNSVAKCPICRAHMNSVVKVFQSGVVEADTQVEQKQPEVVPAQDEDDGNWSLAQQSLSVAFESASSSSARPALSMAPAAEWVNDQVPLPIAVSIAIPNMAQRSQVDICCVIDVSGSMGEDAKFQDPNDASKFVSEGMNQLDIVKHSVKAVIHTLTDQDRLSLVAFHDDARSVFTLSEMNEGGKRQAIDALEALEPQNSTNI
;
A
#
# COMPACT_ATOMS: atom_id res chain seq x y z
N MET A 1 -34.18 -16.50 -12.45
CA MET A 1 -34.19 -16.05 -11.05
C MET A 1 -33.08 -15.02 -10.91
N PRO A 2 -33.38 -13.76 -10.52
CA PRO A 2 -32.34 -12.75 -10.37
C PRO A 2 -31.58 -12.97 -9.06
N VAL A 3 -30.25 -12.99 -9.14
CA VAL A 3 -29.36 -12.95 -7.98
C VAL A 3 -29.25 -11.50 -7.49
N ASN A 4 -29.61 -11.29 -6.23
CA ASN A 4 -29.60 -10.02 -5.53
C ASN A 4 -28.15 -9.62 -5.18
N PRO A 5 -27.60 -8.50 -5.68
CA PRO A 5 -26.27 -8.02 -5.32
C PRO A 5 -26.37 -7.17 -4.06
N ASN A 6 -26.57 -7.82 -2.91
CA ASN A 6 -26.45 -7.13 -1.63
C ASN A 6 -25.79 -8.05 -0.59
N SER A 7 -24.58 -8.48 -0.90
CA SER A 7 -23.68 -9.11 0.07
C SER A 7 -22.92 -8.00 0.78
N ASN A 8 -23.54 -7.46 1.82
CA ASN A 8 -22.92 -6.60 2.81
C ASN A 8 -21.61 -7.28 3.28
N ASN A 9 -20.45 -6.76 2.88
CA ASN A 9 -19.14 -7.38 3.10
C ASN A 9 -18.72 -7.23 4.58
N LYS A 10 -19.44 -7.91 5.48
CA LYS A 10 -18.91 -8.26 6.79
C LYS A 10 -17.86 -9.32 6.53
N VAL A 11 -16.58 -8.95 6.66
CA VAL A 11 -15.49 -9.92 6.73
C VAL A 11 -15.81 -10.84 7.90
N ALA A 12 -16.33 -12.04 7.61
CA ALA A 12 -16.61 -13.03 8.63
C ALA A 12 -15.27 -13.43 9.25
N LYS A 13 -15.10 -13.14 10.54
CA LYS A 13 -13.89 -13.52 11.26
C LYS A 13 -13.80 -15.06 11.26
N SER A 14 -12.64 -15.59 10.87
CA SER A 14 -12.42 -17.04 10.88
C SER A 14 -12.28 -17.55 12.31
N LEU A 15 -12.88 -18.70 12.62
CA LEU A 15 -12.73 -19.37 13.92
C LEU A 15 -11.43 -20.18 13.97
N CYS A 16 -10.90 -20.37 15.18
CA CYS A 16 -9.75 -21.21 15.44
C CYS A 16 -10.04 -22.67 15.05
N VAL A 17 -9.21 -23.27 14.18
CA VAL A 17 -9.40 -24.65 13.73
C VAL A 17 -9.06 -25.70 14.80
N VAL A 18 -8.46 -25.28 15.92
CA VAL A 18 -8.02 -26.17 17.00
C VAL A 18 -9.08 -26.29 18.09
N CYS A 19 -9.54 -25.17 18.65
CA CYS A 19 -10.58 -25.19 19.69
C CYS A 19 -11.99 -24.99 19.13
N MET A 20 -12.15 -24.36 17.97
CA MET A 20 -13.45 -23.95 17.41
C MET A 20 -14.27 -22.99 18.30
N ASP A 21 -13.69 -22.51 19.40
CA ASP A 21 -14.36 -21.64 20.38
C ASP A 21 -13.98 -20.16 20.21
N GLU A 22 -12.70 -19.88 19.93
CA GLU A 22 -12.16 -18.53 19.80
C GLU A 22 -11.91 -18.16 18.33
N GLU A 23 -11.86 -16.86 18.05
CA GLU A 23 -11.50 -16.34 16.72
C GLU A 23 -10.03 -16.66 16.40
N ALA A 24 -9.74 -16.91 15.12
CA ALA A 24 -8.38 -17.12 14.63
C ALA A 24 -7.66 -15.77 14.54
N ASP A 25 -6.89 -15.45 15.59
CA ASP A 25 -6.13 -14.21 15.71
C ASP A 25 -4.61 -14.41 15.61
N GLY A 26 -4.12 -15.65 15.44
CA GLY A 26 -2.68 -15.94 15.37
C GLY A 26 -2.21 -16.40 13.99
N VAL A 27 -1.16 -15.75 13.49
CA VAL A 27 -0.43 -16.12 12.27
C VAL A 27 0.79 -16.96 12.62
N VAL A 28 0.95 -18.08 11.91
CA VAL A 28 2.10 -18.97 12.04
C VAL A 28 3.23 -18.55 11.10
N LEU A 29 4.44 -18.34 11.63
CA LEU A 29 5.63 -18.06 10.82
C LEU A 29 6.51 -19.30 10.63
N PRO A 30 7.12 -19.49 9.44
CA PRO A 30 7.15 -18.57 8.29
C PRO A 30 5.99 -18.72 7.30
N CYS A 31 5.08 -19.68 7.49
CA CYS A 31 4.09 -20.03 6.47
C CYS A 31 2.90 -19.07 6.31
N GLY A 32 2.76 -18.06 7.17
CA GLY A 32 1.76 -16.98 7.06
C GLY A 32 0.30 -17.37 7.30
N HIS A 33 0.02 -18.59 7.77
CA HIS A 33 -1.36 -19.06 7.93
C HIS A 33 -2.00 -18.53 9.22
N LEU A 34 -3.13 -17.81 9.07
CA LEU A 34 -4.02 -17.36 10.15
C LEU A 34 -5.07 -18.46 10.41
N CYS A 35 -4.81 -19.37 11.35
CA CYS A 35 -5.63 -20.57 11.50
C CYS A 35 -6.07 -20.90 12.93
N GLY A 36 -5.53 -20.23 13.94
CA GLY A 36 -5.85 -20.53 15.33
C GLY A 36 -5.78 -19.32 16.22
N CYS A 37 -6.39 -19.42 17.40
CA CYS A 37 -6.19 -18.44 18.45
C CYS A 37 -4.78 -18.54 19.04
N GLU A 38 -4.31 -17.45 19.63
CA GLU A 38 -2.98 -17.35 20.22
C GLU A 38 -2.66 -18.49 21.22
N SER A 39 -3.62 -18.86 22.06
CA SER A 39 -3.47 -19.89 23.09
C SER A 39 -3.22 -21.28 22.48
N CYS A 40 -4.04 -21.67 21.50
CA CYS A 40 -3.92 -22.94 20.79
C CYS A 40 -2.62 -23.03 19.97
N LEU A 41 -2.24 -21.95 19.28
CA LEU A 41 -1.04 -21.95 18.46
C LEU A 41 0.24 -21.96 19.30
N LYS A 42 0.27 -21.30 20.46
CA LYS A 42 1.40 -21.41 21.41
C LYS A 42 1.52 -22.81 22.01
N MET A 43 0.40 -23.48 22.30
CA MET A 43 0.41 -24.87 22.76
C MET A 43 0.99 -25.80 21.70
N LEU A 44 0.60 -25.62 20.43
CA LEU A 44 1.14 -26.39 19.31
C LEU A 44 2.62 -26.10 19.08
N LEU A 45 3.07 -24.85 19.20
CA LEU A 45 4.48 -24.48 19.10
C LEU A 45 5.34 -25.24 20.13
N ASN A 46 4.84 -25.39 21.36
CA ASN A 46 5.57 -26.05 22.45
C ASN A 46 5.49 -27.60 22.42
N SER A 47 4.66 -28.18 21.56
CA SER A 47 4.46 -29.63 21.49
C SER A 47 4.87 -30.23 20.15
N VAL A 48 4.15 -29.88 19.08
CA VAL A 48 4.30 -30.49 17.74
C VAL A 48 5.10 -29.59 16.79
N ALA A 49 5.09 -28.28 17.03
CA ALA A 49 5.72 -27.23 16.22
C ALA A 49 5.42 -27.37 14.71
N LYS A 50 4.17 -27.69 14.36
CA LYS A 50 3.69 -27.78 12.97
C LYS A 50 2.39 -27.00 12.77
N CYS A 51 2.30 -26.26 11.66
CA CYS A 51 1.11 -25.52 11.26
C CYS A 51 -0.08 -26.48 11.02
N PRO A 52 -1.27 -26.23 11.59
CA PRO A 52 -2.48 -27.05 11.34
C PRO A 52 -2.92 -27.11 9.88
N ILE A 53 -2.62 -26.08 9.08
CA ILE A 53 -3.06 -25.98 7.68
C ILE A 53 -2.06 -26.64 6.73
N CYS A 54 -0.83 -26.11 6.70
CA CYS A 54 0.17 -26.54 5.71
C CYS A 54 1.19 -27.54 6.26
N ARG A 55 1.14 -27.87 7.56
CA ARG A 55 2.06 -28.79 8.25
C ARG A 55 3.53 -28.35 8.25
N ALA A 56 3.83 -27.13 7.78
CA ALA A 56 5.15 -26.51 7.87
C ALA A 56 5.58 -26.35 9.33
N HIS A 57 6.89 -26.36 9.58
CA HIS A 57 7.43 -26.14 10.92
C HIS A 57 7.12 -24.72 11.41
N MET A 58 6.76 -24.60 12.69
CA MET A 58 6.44 -23.32 13.32
C MET A 58 7.68 -22.76 14.00
N ASN A 59 8.10 -21.55 13.60
CA ASN A 59 9.21 -20.85 14.25
C ASN A 59 8.70 -19.91 15.35
N SER A 60 7.58 -19.23 15.09
CA SER A 60 6.94 -18.33 16.02
C SER A 60 5.48 -18.10 15.63
N VAL A 61 4.71 -17.53 16.56
CA VAL A 61 3.31 -17.16 16.37
C VAL A 61 3.17 -15.67 16.67
N VAL A 62 2.53 -14.94 15.76
CA VAL A 62 2.26 -13.50 15.90
C VAL A 62 0.76 -13.28 15.97
N LYS A 63 0.30 -12.57 16.99
CA LYS A 63 -1.10 -12.16 17.11
C LYS A 63 -1.39 -10.99 16.18
N VAL A 64 -2.46 -11.10 15.41
CA VAL A 64 -2.96 -10.09 14.50
C VAL A 64 -4.13 -9.37 15.14
N PHE A 65 -4.04 -8.05 15.15
CA PHE A 65 -5.14 -7.17 15.55
C PHE A 65 -5.68 -6.50 14.29
N GLN A 66 -6.96 -6.71 14.00
CA GLN A 66 -7.58 -6.10 12.82
C GLN A 66 -7.99 -4.66 13.15
N SER A 67 -7.25 -3.69 12.63
CA SER A 67 -7.63 -2.27 12.71
C SER A 67 -8.74 -1.99 11.69
N GLY A 68 -9.87 -1.43 12.13
CA GLY A 68 -10.92 -0.92 11.23
C GLY A 68 -12.28 -1.60 11.28
N VAL A 69 -12.62 -2.34 12.34
CA VAL A 69 -14.00 -2.82 12.55
C VAL A 69 -14.70 -1.88 13.53
N VAL A 70 -15.46 -0.92 13.00
CA VAL A 70 -16.50 -0.23 13.77
C VAL A 70 -17.58 -1.26 14.05
N GLU A 71 -17.68 -1.71 15.30
CA GLU A 71 -18.88 -2.40 15.76
C GLU A 71 -20.03 -1.41 15.65
N ALA A 72 -20.94 -1.70 14.71
CA ALA A 72 -22.11 -0.88 14.44
C ALA A 72 -23.09 -1.02 15.61
N ASP A 73 -22.96 -0.16 16.62
CA ASP A 73 -24.04 0.24 17.54
C ASP A 73 -23.74 1.57 18.26
N THR A 74 -23.12 2.53 17.57
CA THR A 74 -23.11 3.93 18.05
C THR A 74 -23.34 4.86 16.88
N GLN A 75 -24.55 5.44 16.83
CA GLN A 75 -24.89 6.50 15.89
C GLN A 75 -24.03 7.72 16.19
N VAL A 76 -22.97 7.94 15.41
CA VAL A 76 -22.25 9.21 15.38
C VAL A 76 -22.77 9.97 14.16
N GLU A 77 -23.57 11.01 14.43
CA GLU A 77 -24.06 11.97 13.45
C GLU A 77 -22.89 12.59 12.68
N GLN A 78 -22.73 12.20 11.41
CA GLN A 78 -21.72 12.76 10.51
C GLN A 78 -22.16 14.15 10.08
N LYS A 79 -21.61 15.20 10.69
CA LYS A 79 -21.74 16.54 10.13
C LYS A 79 -20.76 16.69 8.96
N GLN A 80 -21.30 16.78 7.74
CA GLN A 80 -20.51 17.06 6.52
C GLN A 80 -19.73 18.38 6.69
N PRO A 81 -18.44 18.43 6.32
CA PRO A 81 -17.74 19.70 6.18
C PRO A 81 -18.29 20.44 4.96
N GLU A 82 -18.62 21.72 5.16
CA GLU A 82 -19.17 22.63 4.17
C GLU A 82 -18.14 22.88 3.05
N VAL A 83 -18.56 22.64 1.81
CA VAL A 83 -17.74 22.80 0.60
C VAL A 83 -17.62 24.30 0.28
N VAL A 84 -16.43 24.87 0.44
CA VAL A 84 -16.11 26.19 -0.12
C VAL A 84 -15.90 26.05 -1.64
N PRO A 85 -16.55 26.88 -2.47
CA PRO A 85 -16.43 26.78 -3.91
C PRO A 85 -15.03 27.18 -4.37
N ALA A 86 -14.38 26.30 -5.13
CA ALA A 86 -13.17 26.62 -5.87
C ALA A 86 -13.52 27.63 -6.97
N GLN A 87 -12.87 28.80 -6.93
CA GLN A 87 -12.82 29.73 -8.05
C GLN A 87 -11.62 29.34 -8.91
N ASP A 88 -11.88 29.12 -10.19
CA ASP A 88 -10.89 28.88 -11.24
C ASP A 88 -10.11 30.16 -11.51
N GLU A 89 -8.82 30.25 -11.12
CA GLU A 89 -7.80 31.02 -11.85
C GLU A 89 -6.42 30.34 -11.67
N ASP A 90 -5.80 30.05 -12.81
CA ASP A 90 -4.46 29.46 -13.01
C ASP A 90 -3.41 30.58 -13.04
N ASP A 91 -2.58 30.67 -12.01
CA ASP A 91 -1.29 31.35 -12.07
C ASP A 91 -0.23 30.66 -11.20
N GLY A 92 0.62 29.89 -11.89
CA GLY A 92 1.73 29.11 -11.33
C GLY A 92 2.78 29.92 -10.55
N ASN A 93 2.51 30.13 -9.25
CA ASN A 93 3.50 30.61 -8.28
C ASN A 93 3.29 29.99 -6.89
N TRP A 94 3.85 28.80 -6.66
CA TRP A 94 3.89 28.18 -5.32
C TRP A 94 5.00 28.81 -4.46
N SER A 95 4.74 30.01 -3.93
CA SER A 95 5.58 30.60 -2.89
C SER A 95 5.21 30.03 -1.52
N LEU A 96 6.00 29.05 -1.05
CA LEU A 96 5.95 28.54 0.32
C LEU A 96 6.42 29.62 1.30
N ALA A 97 5.48 30.37 1.88
CA ALA A 97 5.76 31.17 3.06
C ALA A 97 5.97 30.23 4.27
N GLN A 98 7.23 29.89 4.53
CA GLN A 98 7.66 29.27 5.78
C GLN A 98 7.37 30.25 6.93
N GLN A 99 6.29 30.00 7.68
CA GLN A 99 6.16 30.55 9.02
C GLN A 99 6.98 29.68 9.97
N SER A 100 8.15 30.19 10.33
CA SER A 100 9.06 29.66 11.32
C SER A 100 8.44 29.73 12.72
N LEU A 101 8.29 28.58 13.37
CA LEU A 101 8.12 28.46 14.82
C LEU A 101 9.29 27.65 15.35
N SER A 102 10.25 28.34 15.98
CA SER A 102 11.42 27.74 16.61
C SER A 102 11.04 27.19 17.98
N VAL A 103 11.05 25.86 18.10
CA VAL A 103 11.04 25.20 19.41
C VAL A 103 12.28 24.32 19.46
N ALA A 104 13.23 24.73 20.30
CA ALA A 104 14.48 24.00 20.50
C ALA A 104 14.19 22.70 21.24
N PHE A 105 14.67 21.56 20.71
CA PHE A 105 14.69 20.31 21.45
C PHE A 105 15.99 19.55 21.19
N GLU A 106 16.62 19.14 22.29
CA GLU A 106 17.97 18.60 22.38
C GLU A 106 18.11 17.25 21.68
N SER A 107 19.21 17.13 20.94
CA SER A 107 19.59 15.98 20.16
C SER A 107 19.99 14.79 21.04
N ALA A 108 19.15 13.75 21.05
CA ALA A 108 19.57 12.40 21.42
C ALA A 108 19.46 11.49 20.20
N SER A 109 20.62 11.21 19.60
CA SER A 109 20.80 10.35 18.44
C SER A 109 20.46 8.89 18.76
N SER A 110 19.34 8.40 18.24
CA SER A 110 19.14 6.97 17.95
C SER A 110 18.19 6.81 16.76
N SER A 111 18.65 6.06 15.77
CA SER A 111 18.20 6.05 14.37
C SER A 111 16.94 5.22 14.11
N SER A 112 15.91 5.36 14.93
CA SER A 112 14.60 4.78 14.64
C SER A 112 13.54 5.81 14.98
N ALA A 113 13.15 6.57 13.96
CA ALA A 113 12.07 7.53 14.03
C ALA A 113 10.76 6.76 14.29
N ARG A 114 10.45 6.51 15.57
CA ARG A 114 9.20 5.85 15.98
C ARG A 114 8.06 6.86 16.01
N PRO A 115 6.84 6.50 15.55
CA PRO A 115 5.67 7.35 15.76
C PRO A 115 5.48 7.61 17.25
N ALA A 116 5.34 8.87 17.62
CA ALA A 116 5.01 9.25 18.99
C ALA A 116 3.49 9.32 19.14
N LEU A 117 2.94 8.57 20.09
CA LEU A 117 1.51 8.53 20.37
C LEU A 117 1.26 9.28 21.69
N SER A 118 0.42 10.31 21.65
CA SER A 118 -0.04 11.04 22.83
C SER A 118 -1.56 10.95 22.96
N MET A 119 -2.04 10.82 24.19
CA MET A 119 -3.46 10.74 24.53
C MET A 119 -3.78 11.80 25.58
N ALA A 120 -4.83 12.58 25.36
CA ALA A 120 -5.30 13.58 26.30
C ALA A 120 -6.83 13.59 26.35
N PRO A 121 -7.46 13.79 27.53
CA PRO A 121 -8.90 14.02 27.60
C PRO A 121 -9.27 15.27 26.79
N ALA A 122 -10.31 15.17 25.97
CA ALA A 122 -10.85 16.32 25.24
C ALA A 122 -11.82 17.15 26.11
N ALA A 123 -12.17 16.67 27.30
CA ALA A 123 -12.99 17.35 28.30
C ALA A 123 -12.56 16.95 29.72
N GLU A 124 -12.92 17.76 30.73
CA GLU A 124 -12.67 17.45 32.13
C GLU A 124 -13.48 16.23 32.59
N TRP A 125 -12.86 15.40 33.42
CA TRP A 125 -13.52 14.26 34.03
C TRP A 125 -14.65 14.74 34.95
N VAL A 126 -15.88 14.32 34.67
CA VAL A 126 -17.04 14.63 35.51
C VAL A 126 -17.42 13.45 36.40
N ASN A 127 -17.66 12.25 35.85
CA ASN A 127 -17.98 11.02 36.58
C ASN A 127 -17.79 9.76 35.70
N ASP A 128 -17.88 8.58 36.30
CA ASP A 128 -17.72 7.27 35.61
C ASP A 128 -18.89 6.89 34.67
N GLN A 129 -19.98 7.66 34.66
CA GLN A 129 -21.19 7.34 33.89
C GLN A 129 -21.28 8.08 32.56
N VAL A 130 -20.44 9.10 32.36
CA VAL A 130 -20.41 9.91 31.13
C VAL A 130 -19.17 9.53 30.32
N PRO A 131 -19.32 9.06 29.07
CA PRO A 131 -18.17 8.75 28.22
C PRO A 131 -17.38 10.03 27.95
N LEU A 132 -16.10 10.02 28.31
CA LEU A 132 -15.16 11.12 28.12
C LEU A 132 -14.44 10.94 26.78
N PRO A 133 -14.60 11.87 25.82
CA PRO A 133 -13.86 11.82 24.58
C PRO A 133 -12.36 11.99 24.86
N ILE A 134 -11.54 11.12 24.30
CA ILE A 134 -10.08 11.18 24.39
C ILE A 134 -9.54 11.60 23.01
N ALA A 135 -8.74 12.65 22.98
CA ALA A 135 -7.97 13.02 21.82
C ALA A 135 -6.70 12.16 21.76
N VAL A 136 -6.52 11.45 20.64
CA VAL A 136 -5.30 10.69 20.35
C VAL A 136 -4.57 11.42 19.22
N SER A 137 -3.32 11.82 19.47
CA SER A 137 -2.45 12.43 18.47
C SER A 137 -1.28 11.49 18.18
N ILE A 138 -1.06 11.22 16.89
CA ILE A 138 0.06 10.40 16.41
C ILE A 138 0.99 11.34 15.65
N ALA A 139 2.09 11.71 16.29
CA ALA A 139 3.15 12.47 15.66
C ALA A 139 4.05 11.50 14.89
N ILE A 140 3.91 11.52 13.57
CA ILE A 140 4.84 10.82 12.67
C ILE A 140 6.12 11.66 12.65
N PRO A 141 7.26 11.13 13.12
CA PRO A 141 8.51 11.86 13.07
C PRO A 141 8.83 12.18 11.61
N ASN A 142 9.22 13.42 11.35
CA ASN A 142 9.61 13.85 10.03
C ASN A 142 10.87 13.07 9.63
N MET A 143 10.71 12.02 8.81
CA MET A 143 11.81 11.39 8.12
C MET A 143 12.33 12.41 7.09
N ALA A 144 13.28 13.25 7.53
CA ALA A 144 13.90 14.29 6.71
C ALA A 144 14.49 13.72 5.40
N GLN A 145 14.78 12.42 5.37
CA GLN A 145 15.21 11.72 4.17
C GLN A 145 14.64 10.31 4.17
N ARG A 146 13.99 9.95 3.06
CA ARG A 146 13.67 8.56 2.74
C ARG A 146 14.95 7.73 2.66
N SER A 147 14.89 6.49 3.12
CA SER A 147 15.97 5.53 2.88
C SER A 147 16.12 5.26 1.38
N GLN A 148 17.35 5.02 0.92
CA GLN A 148 17.63 4.59 -0.46
C GLN A 148 16.82 3.33 -0.79
N VAL A 149 16.24 3.30 -1.99
CA VAL A 149 15.49 2.15 -2.49
C VAL A 149 16.12 1.64 -3.79
N ASP A 150 16.08 0.31 -3.96
CA ASP A 150 16.40 -0.37 -5.21
C ASP A 150 15.12 -0.86 -5.87
N ILE A 151 14.84 -0.40 -7.08
CA ILE A 151 13.63 -0.77 -7.83
C ILE A 151 14.02 -1.54 -9.09
N CYS A 152 13.43 -2.73 -9.27
CA CYS A 152 13.54 -3.49 -10.52
C CYS A 152 12.18 -3.50 -11.23
N CYS A 153 12.06 -2.74 -12.33
CA CYS A 153 10.87 -2.76 -13.16
C CYS A 153 10.98 -3.90 -14.18
N VAL A 154 10.09 -4.88 -14.07
CA VAL A 154 9.97 -5.99 -15.00
C VAL A 154 8.78 -5.68 -15.92
N ILE A 155 9.03 -5.45 -17.19
CA ILE A 155 8.08 -4.94 -18.18
C ILE A 155 7.77 -6.03 -19.20
N ASP A 156 6.48 -6.34 -19.36
CA ASP A 156 6.01 -7.23 -20.42
C ASP A 156 6.15 -6.52 -21.77
N VAL A 157 6.82 -7.16 -22.73
CA VAL A 157 6.94 -6.68 -24.12
C VAL A 157 6.37 -7.69 -25.12
N SER A 158 5.49 -8.58 -24.67
CA SER A 158 4.83 -9.55 -25.53
C SER A 158 3.84 -8.90 -26.50
N GLY A 159 3.37 -9.66 -27.49
CA GLY A 159 2.57 -9.13 -28.60
C GLY A 159 1.28 -8.42 -28.15
N SER A 160 0.65 -8.87 -27.07
CA SER A 160 -0.55 -8.24 -26.51
C SER A 160 -0.30 -6.83 -25.97
N MET A 161 0.93 -6.51 -25.59
CA MET A 161 1.30 -5.19 -25.11
C MET A 161 1.29 -4.14 -26.22
N GLY A 162 1.31 -4.57 -27.49
CA GLY A 162 1.10 -3.72 -28.65
C GLY A 162 -0.36 -3.47 -29.01
N GLU A 163 -1.32 -4.12 -28.34
CA GLU A 163 -2.75 -3.88 -28.59
C GLU A 163 -3.20 -2.54 -27.99
N ASP A 164 -4.13 -1.90 -28.68
CA ASP A 164 -4.83 -0.70 -28.20
C ASP A 164 -5.41 -0.92 -26.80
N ALA A 165 -5.10 0.00 -25.89
CA ALA A 165 -5.67 0.01 -24.56
C ALA A 165 -7.15 0.40 -24.63
N LYS A 166 -8.01 -0.55 -24.25
CA LYS A 166 -9.46 -0.40 -24.26
C LYS A 166 -9.97 -0.12 -22.85
N PHE A 167 -10.74 0.95 -22.68
CA PHE A 167 -11.50 1.17 -21.47
C PHE A 167 -13.00 1.10 -21.76
N GLN A 168 -13.76 0.72 -20.74
CA GLN A 168 -15.21 0.63 -20.82
C GLN A 168 -15.80 2.04 -20.73
N ASP A 169 -16.68 2.38 -21.66
CA ASP A 169 -17.37 3.67 -21.61
C ASP A 169 -18.19 3.75 -20.31
N PRO A 170 -18.01 4.78 -19.47
CA PRO A 170 -18.76 4.92 -18.21
C PRO A 170 -20.27 5.04 -18.44
N ASN A 171 -20.72 5.37 -19.65
CA ASN A 171 -22.14 5.48 -19.99
C ASN A 171 -22.69 4.25 -20.73
N ASP A 172 -21.82 3.38 -21.26
CA ASP A 172 -22.22 2.19 -22.02
C ASP A 172 -21.28 1.02 -21.74
N ALA A 173 -21.74 0.11 -20.88
CA ALA A 173 -21.00 -1.07 -20.47
C ALA A 173 -20.65 -2.03 -21.62
N SER A 174 -21.26 -1.89 -22.81
CA SER A 174 -21.00 -2.74 -23.97
C SER A 174 -19.95 -2.16 -24.93
N LYS A 175 -19.54 -0.90 -24.72
CA LYS A 175 -18.66 -0.18 -25.62
C LYS A 175 -17.26 -0.02 -25.02
N PHE A 176 -16.27 -0.48 -25.78
CA PHE A 176 -14.87 -0.25 -25.48
C PHE A 176 -14.35 0.91 -26.34
N VAL A 177 -13.78 1.91 -25.69
CA VAL A 177 -13.17 3.08 -26.34
C VAL A 177 -11.65 2.93 -26.26
N SER A 178 -10.98 3.25 -27.37
CA SER A 178 -9.53 3.36 -27.46
C SER A 178 -9.19 4.84 -27.66
N GLU A 179 -8.26 5.36 -26.87
CA GLU A 179 -7.72 6.71 -27.02
C GLU A 179 -6.44 6.74 -27.88
N GLY A 180 -6.15 5.66 -28.61
CA GLY A 180 -5.01 5.59 -29.53
C GLY A 180 -3.66 5.41 -28.83
N MET A 181 -3.65 4.95 -27.59
CA MET A 181 -2.44 4.46 -26.89
C MET A 181 -2.47 2.94 -26.81
N ASN A 182 -1.32 2.30 -27.02
CA ASN A 182 -1.18 0.86 -26.77
C ASN A 182 -0.91 0.59 -25.28
N GLN A 183 -1.06 -0.67 -24.84
CA GLN A 183 -0.80 -1.06 -23.45
C GLN A 183 0.65 -0.78 -23.02
N LEU A 184 1.63 -0.98 -23.90
CA LEU A 184 3.03 -0.70 -23.63
C LEU A 184 3.30 0.80 -23.39
N ASP A 185 2.60 1.70 -24.08
CA ASP A 185 2.73 3.16 -23.96
C ASP A 185 2.23 3.61 -22.58
N ILE A 186 1.14 3.02 -22.10
CA ILE A 186 0.65 3.24 -20.72
C ILE A 186 1.69 2.78 -19.70
N VAL A 187 2.32 1.61 -19.93
CA VAL A 187 3.38 1.12 -19.05
C VAL A 187 4.62 2.02 -19.11
N LYS A 188 5.06 2.44 -20.31
CA LYS A 188 6.18 3.39 -20.48
C LYS A 188 5.90 4.69 -19.73
N HIS A 189 4.69 5.24 -19.83
CA HIS A 189 4.31 6.45 -19.11
C HIS A 189 4.34 6.25 -17.59
N SER A 190 3.85 5.11 -17.11
CA SER A 190 3.85 4.75 -15.69
C SER A 190 5.27 4.60 -15.15
N VAL A 191 6.14 3.89 -15.86
CA VAL A 191 7.55 3.70 -15.46
C VAL A 191 8.31 5.02 -15.53
N LYS A 192 8.00 5.89 -16.50
CA LYS A 192 8.55 7.25 -16.56
C LYS A 192 8.15 8.05 -15.32
N ALA A 193 6.90 7.96 -14.86
CA ALA A 193 6.50 8.60 -13.60
C ALA A 193 7.31 8.07 -12.40
N VAL A 194 7.55 6.76 -12.33
CA VAL A 194 8.43 6.16 -11.30
C VAL A 194 9.85 6.73 -11.39
N ILE A 195 10.45 6.79 -12.58
CA ILE A 195 11.80 7.35 -12.75
C ILE A 195 11.86 8.82 -12.27
N HIS A 196 10.81 9.60 -12.46
CA HIS A 196 10.75 10.99 -12.00
C HIS A 196 10.53 11.14 -10.49
N THR A 197 9.83 10.19 -9.84
CA THR A 197 9.60 10.22 -8.38
C THR A 197 10.83 9.77 -7.58
N LEU A 198 11.76 9.05 -8.22
CA LEU A 198 13.03 8.65 -7.61
C LEU A 198 13.98 9.83 -7.40
N THR A 199 14.81 9.74 -6.37
CA THR A 199 15.86 10.70 -6.03
C THR A 199 17.21 10.19 -6.50
N ASP A 200 18.22 11.05 -6.49
CA ASP A 200 19.58 10.72 -6.94
C ASP A 200 20.26 9.62 -6.11
N GLN A 201 19.71 9.30 -4.94
CA GLN A 201 20.17 8.22 -4.08
C GLN A 201 19.50 6.89 -4.38
N ASP A 202 18.45 6.83 -5.19
CA ASP A 202 17.82 5.55 -5.51
C ASP A 202 18.47 4.87 -6.70
N ARG A 203 18.29 3.56 -6.78
CA ARG A 203 18.76 2.77 -7.91
C ARG A 203 17.58 2.11 -8.62
N LEU A 204 17.63 2.09 -9.95
CA LEU A 204 16.63 1.43 -10.77
C LEU A 204 17.26 0.55 -11.84
N SER A 205 16.63 -0.60 -12.10
CA SER A 205 16.92 -1.49 -13.22
C SER A 205 15.66 -1.79 -14.03
N LEU A 206 15.82 -1.94 -15.35
CA LEU A 206 14.74 -2.31 -16.27
C LEU A 206 15.02 -3.68 -16.86
N VAL A 207 14.03 -4.56 -16.77
CA VAL A 207 14.03 -5.89 -17.37
C VAL A 207 12.83 -5.98 -18.29
N ALA A 208 13.04 -6.27 -19.57
CA ALA A 208 11.96 -6.59 -20.50
C ALA A 208 11.80 -8.11 -20.58
N PHE A 209 10.57 -8.60 -20.56
CA PHE A 209 10.27 -10.02 -20.68
C PHE A 209 9.23 -10.29 -21.76
N HIS A 210 9.43 -11.42 -22.43
CA HIS A 210 8.50 -12.08 -23.34
C HIS A 210 8.80 -13.59 -23.19
N ASP A 211 9.19 -14.28 -24.26
CA ASP A 211 9.72 -15.67 -24.24
C ASP A 211 11.02 -15.78 -23.43
N ASP A 212 11.84 -14.73 -23.44
CA ASP A 212 13.06 -14.61 -22.62
C ASP A 212 13.08 -13.28 -21.86
N ALA A 213 13.67 -13.28 -20.66
CA ALA A 213 13.89 -12.07 -19.86
C ALA A 213 15.27 -11.47 -20.14
N ARG A 214 15.32 -10.18 -20.50
CA ARG A 214 16.57 -9.46 -20.76
C ARG A 214 16.65 -8.19 -19.92
N SER A 215 17.82 -7.93 -19.34
CA SER A 215 18.10 -6.63 -18.71
C SER A 215 18.35 -5.59 -19.80
N VAL A 216 17.50 -4.57 -19.83
CA VAL A 216 17.53 -3.46 -20.79
C VAL A 216 18.33 -2.30 -20.19
N PHE A 217 18.23 -2.14 -18.86
CA PHE A 217 19.00 -1.19 -18.09
C PHE A 217 19.47 -1.84 -16.79
N THR A 218 20.78 -1.84 -16.56
CA THR A 218 21.40 -2.38 -15.35
C THR A 218 21.16 -1.47 -14.15
N LEU A 219 21.13 -2.03 -12.95
CA LEU A 219 20.90 -1.30 -11.70
C LEU A 219 21.87 -0.12 -11.57
N SER A 220 21.35 1.10 -11.70
CA SER A 220 22.13 2.34 -11.68
C SER A 220 21.42 3.42 -10.88
N GLU A 221 22.18 4.37 -10.35
CA GLU A 221 21.65 5.51 -9.60
C GLU A 221 20.81 6.44 -10.49
N MET A 222 19.69 6.91 -9.96
CA MET A 222 18.75 7.81 -10.66
C MET A 222 19.17 9.28 -10.53
N ASN A 223 20.44 9.58 -10.81
CA ASN A 223 20.89 10.96 -11.02
C ASN A 223 20.36 11.50 -12.37
N GLU A 224 20.52 12.80 -12.66
CA GLU A 224 20.00 13.39 -13.92
C GLU A 224 20.44 12.64 -15.20
N GLY A 225 21.66 12.09 -15.20
CA GLY A 225 22.16 11.27 -16.31
C GLY A 225 21.53 9.88 -16.36
N GLY A 226 21.44 9.19 -15.21
CA GLY A 226 20.85 7.87 -15.06
C GLY A 226 19.36 7.86 -15.37
N LYS A 227 18.63 8.90 -14.95
CA LYS A 227 17.22 9.11 -15.33
C LYS A 227 17.05 9.23 -16.83
N ARG A 228 17.91 10.03 -17.49
CA ARG A 228 17.86 10.20 -18.95
C ARG A 228 18.15 8.88 -19.67
N GLN A 229 19.20 8.18 -19.27
CA GLN A 229 19.55 6.86 -19.84
C GLN A 229 18.45 5.82 -19.62
N ALA A 230 17.82 5.80 -18.44
CA ALA A 230 16.71 4.89 -18.15
C ALA A 230 15.46 5.21 -19.00
N ILE A 231 15.17 6.50 -19.22
CA ILE A 231 14.08 6.92 -20.11
C ILE A 231 14.39 6.52 -21.56
N ASP A 232 15.60 6.77 -22.05
CA ASP A 232 16.00 6.39 -23.41
C ASP A 232 15.91 4.87 -23.62
N ALA A 233 16.36 4.08 -22.62
CA ALA A 233 16.25 2.62 -22.63
C ALA A 233 14.79 2.13 -22.60
N LEU A 234 13.91 2.85 -21.89
CA LEU A 234 12.47 2.55 -21.81
C LEU A 234 11.74 2.87 -23.12
N GLU A 235 12.04 4.01 -23.75
CA GLU A 235 11.44 4.40 -25.03
C GLU A 235 11.83 3.45 -26.16
N ALA A 236 13.05 2.89 -26.11
CA ALA A 236 13.53 1.88 -27.05
C ALA A 236 12.84 0.50 -26.96
N LEU A 237 11.94 0.29 -26.00
CA LEU A 237 11.16 -0.94 -25.92
C LEU A 237 10.07 -0.97 -27.00
N GLU A 238 10.01 -2.06 -27.76
CA GLU A 238 8.97 -2.33 -28.74
C GLU A 238 8.29 -3.67 -28.42
N PRO A 239 6.97 -3.81 -28.68
CA PRO A 239 6.29 -5.09 -28.54
C PRO A 239 6.87 -6.13 -29.51
N GLN A 240 7.22 -7.30 -29.00
CA GLN A 240 7.72 -8.44 -29.78
C GLN A 240 6.56 -9.42 -30.05
N ASN A 241 6.53 -10.00 -31.25
CA ASN A 241 5.35 -10.67 -31.80
C ASN A 241 5.10 -12.11 -31.31
N SER A 242 5.48 -12.48 -30.08
CA SER A 242 5.14 -13.77 -29.48
C SER A 242 5.08 -13.74 -27.95
N THR A 243 4.08 -14.43 -27.41
CA THR A 243 3.96 -14.81 -26.00
C THR A 243 4.00 -16.34 -25.95
N ASN A 244 5.09 -16.93 -25.47
CA ASN A 244 5.21 -18.36 -25.19
C ASN A 244 5.29 -18.53 -23.67
N ILE A 245 4.11 -18.70 -23.06
CA ILE A 245 3.91 -19.00 -21.64
C ILE A 245 4.32 -20.44 -21.30
#